data_AF-A0A953JLL1-F1
#
_entry.id   AF-A0A953JLL1-F1
#
_cell.length_a   1.000
_cell.length_b   1.000
_cell.length_c   1.000
_cell.angle_alpha   90.00
_cell.angle_beta   90.00
_cell.angle_gamma   90.00
#
_symmetry.space_group_name_H-M   'P 1'
#
loop_
_entity.id
_entity.type
_entity.pdbx_description
1 polymer ?
#
loop_
_entity_poly.entity_id
_entity_poly.type
_entity_poly.pdbx_seq_one_letter_code
_entity_poly.pdbx_strand_id
1 'polypeptide(L)' 'MLVVQGTSDPYGTVEQLRVAQRLALGPVEGLVLDGIGHAPHLEAIEATVAAVADFAHRLLGSGAQ' A
#
# COMPACT_ATOMS: atom_id res chain seq x y z
N MET A 1 0.85 4.58 -7.44
CA MET A 1 1.71 4.00 -6.40
C MET A 1 0.82 3.35 -5.36
N LEU A 2 1.14 2.14 -4.90
CA LEU A 2 0.49 1.52 -3.74
C LEU A 2 1.37 1.72 -2.51
N VAL A 3 0.78 2.14 -1.39
CA VAL A 3 1.43 2.20 -0.08
C VAL A 3 0.68 1.26 0.85
N VAL A 4 1.42 0.38 1.54
CA VAL A 4 0.90 -0.50 2.58
C VAL A 4 1.41 0.02 3.92
N GLN A 5 0.51 0.40 4.82
CA GLN A 5 0.84 1.03 6.10
C GLN A 5 0.21 0.26 7.26
N GLY A 6 1.03 -0.24 8.19
CA GLY A 6 0.55 -0.74 9.47
C GLY A 6 0.20 0.40 10.43
N THR A 7 -0.86 0.28 11.23
CA THR A 7 -1.23 1.31 12.22
C THR A 7 -0.33 1.31 13.46
N SER A 8 0.46 0.25 13.67
CA SER A 8 1.41 0.11 14.78
C SER A 8 2.88 0.20 14.30
N ASP A 9 3.11 0.73 13.10
CA ASP A 9 4.46 0.99 12.59
C ASP A 9 5.16 2.08 13.43
N PRO A 10 6.32 1.81 14.06
CA PRO A 10 7.03 2.82 14.85
C PRO A 10 7.78 3.87 14.01
N TYR A 11 7.90 3.67 12.69
CA TYR A 11 8.65 4.54 11.79
C TYR A 11 7.75 5.36 10.85
N GLY A 12 6.56 4.85 10.53
CA GLY A 12 5.61 5.44 9.60
C GLY A 12 4.26 5.76 10.24
N THR A 13 3.58 6.79 9.76
CA THR A 13 2.21 7.12 10.21
C THR A 13 1.25 7.17 9.02
N VAL A 14 -0.03 6.93 9.28
CA VAL A 14 -1.10 7.09 8.28
C VAL A 14 -1.12 8.50 7.68
N GLU A 15 -0.60 9.52 8.38
CA GLU A 15 -0.46 10.88 7.83
C GLU A 15 0.54 10.94 6.68
N GLN A 16 1.61 10.14 6.67
CA GLN A 16 2.54 10.09 5.54
C GLN A 16 1.85 9.61 4.27
N LEU A 17 0.99 8.58 4.37
CA LEU A 17 0.13 8.14 3.26
C LEU A 17 -0.79 9.27 2.79
N ARG A 18 -1.48 9.95 3.71
CA ARG A 18 -2.37 11.07 3.37
C ARG A 18 -1.63 12.22 2.69
N VAL A 19 -0.41 12.52 3.12
CA VAL A 19 0.46 13.52 2.48
C VAL A 19 0.86 13.07 1.08
N ALA A 20 1.27 11.81 0.90
CA ALA A 20 1.62 11.26 -0.40
C ALA A 20 0.44 11.34 -1.39
N GLN A 21 -0.78 11.03 -0.94
CA GLN A 21 -2.00 11.16 -1.75
C GLN A 21 -2.28 12.59 -2.22
N ARG A 22 -1.91 13.59 -1.42
CA ARG A 22 -2.12 15.01 -1.78
C ARG A 22 -1.02 15.58 -2.67
N LEU A 23 0.22 15.11 -2.50
CA LEU A 23 1.40 15.77 -3.08
C LEU A 23 2.04 15.01 -4.24
N ALA A 24 1.79 13.70 -4.37
CA ALA A 24 2.34 12.94 -5.48
C ALA A 24 1.71 13.38 -6.81
N LEU A 25 2.52 13.39 -7.87
CA LEU A 25 2.09 13.76 -9.22
C LEU A 25 1.13 12.73 -9.86
N GLY A 26 1.05 11.52 -9.31
CA GLY A 26 0.21 10.43 -9.81
C GLY A 26 -0.63 9.80 -8.69
N PRO A 27 -1.59 8.93 -9.05
CA PRO A 27 -2.51 8.34 -8.08
C PRO A 27 -1.75 7.52 -7.02
N VAL A 28 -2.13 7.71 -5.76
CA VAL A 28 -1.62 6.95 -4.62
C VAL A 28 -2.77 6.18 -3.98
N GLU A 29 -2.67 4.87 -4.02
CA GLU A 29 -3.58 3.92 -3.36
C GLU A 29 -2.99 3.50 -2.02
N GLY A 30 -3.84 3.30 -1.02
CA GLY A 30 -3.42 2.96 0.34
C GLY A 30 -4.13 1.72 0.86
N LEU A 31 -3.35 0.78 1.39
CA LEU A 31 -3.84 -0.30 2.26
C LEU A 31 -3.38 -0.01 3.68
N VAL A 32 -4.32 0.28 4.58
CA VAL A 32 -4.04 0.47 6.01
C VAL A 32 -4.42 -0.80 6.76
N LEU A 33 -3.47 -1.37 7.50
CA LEU A 33 -3.64 -2.62 8.25
C LEU A 33 -3.59 -2.34 9.75
N ASP A 34 -4.66 -2.71 10.46
CA ASP A 34 -4.76 -2.44 11.90
C ASP A 34 -3.88 -3.39 12.72
N GLY A 35 -3.21 -2.86 13.74
CA GLY A 35 -2.31 -3.62 14.62
C GLY A 35 -0.98 -4.06 14.00
N ILE A 36 -0.75 -3.79 12.71
CA ILE A 36 0.46 -4.23 11.99
C ILE A 36 1.60 -3.24 12.20
N GLY A 37 2.80 -3.77 12.41
CA GLY A 37 4.04 -3.01 12.53
C GLY A 37 4.63 -2.59 11.19
N HIS A 38 5.95 -2.44 11.17
CA HIS A 38 6.69 -1.95 10.01
C HIS A 38 6.81 -2.95 8.87
N ALA A 39 6.63 -4.24 9.13
CA ALA A 39 6.88 -5.29 8.14
C ALA A 39 5.56 -5.99 7.75
N PRO A 40 4.62 -5.30 7.07
CA PRO A 40 3.33 -5.90 6.70
C PRO A 40 3.48 -7.13 5.79
N HIS A 41 4.55 -7.19 4.98
CA HIS A 41 4.89 -8.36 4.16
C HIS A 41 5.30 -9.60 4.97
N LEU A 42 5.58 -9.47 6.28
CA LEU A 42 5.84 -10.58 7.20
C LEU A 42 4.68 -10.81 8.17
N GLU A 43 4.07 -9.72 8.65
CA GLU A 43 3.04 -9.74 9.70
C GLU A 43 1.63 -9.96 9.14
N ALA A 44 1.40 -9.59 7.87
CA ALA A 44 0.11 -9.70 7.17
C ALA A 44 0.33 -10.10 5.69
N ILE A 45 1.01 -11.23 5.50
CA ILE A 45 1.47 -11.73 4.19
C ILE A 45 0.32 -11.78 3.18
N GLU A 46 -0.80 -12.41 3.53
CA GLU A 46 -1.91 -12.65 2.61
C GLU A 46 -2.51 -11.34 2.10
N ALA A 47 -2.82 -10.41 3.01
CA ALA A 47 -3.36 -9.10 2.67
C ALA A 47 -2.38 -8.28 1.84
N THR A 48 -1.09 -8.31 2.19
CA THR A 48 -0.04 -7.57 1.49
C THR A 48 0.17 -8.10 0.07
N VAL A 49 0.29 -9.42 -0.09
CA VAL A 49 0.50 -10.05 -1.40
C VAL A 49 -0.71 -9.85 -2.31
N ALA A 50 -1.93 -10.01 -1.79
CA ALA A 50 -3.16 -9.78 -2.56
C ALA A 50 -3.22 -8.34 -3.11
N ALA A 51 -2.98 -7.34 -2.26
CA ALA A 51 -3.02 -5.95 -2.66
C ALA A 51 -1.95 -5.59 -3.71
N VAL A 52 -0.73 -6.12 -3.56
CA VAL A 52 0.35 -5.91 -4.54
C VAL A 52 0.04 -6.59 -5.86
N ALA A 53 -0.48 -7.83 -5.85
CA ALA A 53 -0.85 -8.55 -7.05
C ALA A 53 -1.97 -7.83 -7.82
N ASP A 54 -3.02 -7.41 -7.11
CA ASP A 54 -4.14 -6.68 -7.72
C ASP A 54 -3.70 -5.35 -8.32
N PHE A 55 -2.83 -4.61 -7.62
CA PHE A 55 -2.26 -3.36 -8.12
C PHE A 55 -1.41 -3.60 -9.38
N ALA A 56 -0.54 -4.62 -9.38
CA ALA A 56 0.28 -4.97 -10.52
C ALA A 56 -0.58 -5.41 -11.73
N HIS A 57 -1.61 -6.22 -11.53
CA HIS A 57 -2.52 -6.65 -12.59
C HIS A 57 -3.24 -5.46 -13.23
N ARG A 58 -3.73 -4.49 -12.45
CA ARG A 58 -4.39 -3.30 -13.02
C ARG A 58 -3.44 -2.46 -13.87
N LEU A 59 -2.20 -2.27 -13.42
CA LEU A 59 -1.23 -1.41 -14.10
C LEU A 59 -0.56 -2.06 -15.31
N LEU A 60 -0.27 -3.36 -15.23
CA LEU A 60 0.48 -4.08 -16.26
C LEU A 60 -0.43 -4.87 -17.19
N GLY A 61 -1.60 -5.31 -16.72
CA GLY A 61 -2.58 -6.08 -17.49
C GLY A 61 -3.40 -5.25 -18.48
N SER A 62 -3.31 -3.92 -18.43
CA SER A 62 -4.03 -3.00 -19.33
C SER A 62 -3.32 -2.74 -20.67
N GLY A 63 -2.25 -3.49 -20.99
CA GLY A 63 -1.56 -3.48 -22.29
C GLY A 63 -2.01 -4.55 -23.30
N ALA A 64 -3.03 -5.35 -22.98
CA ALA A 64 -3.59 -6.36 -23.87
C ALA A 64 -5.11 -6.19 -24.03
N GLN A 65 -5.51 -5.20 -24.83
CA GLN A 65 -6.78 -5.19 -25.56
C GLN A 65 -6.54 -4.63 -26.95
#